data_AF-A0A7X1DS18-F1
#
_entry.id   AF-A0A7X1DS18-F1
#
_cell.length_a   1.000
_cell.length_b   1.000
_cell.length_c   1.000
_cell.angle_alpha   90.00
_cell.angle_beta   90.00
_cell.angle_gamma   90.00
#
_symmetry.space_group_name_H-M   'P 1'
#
loop_
_entity.id
_entity.type
_entity.pdbx_description
1 polymer ?
#
loop_
_entity_poly.entity_id
_entity_poly.type
_entity_poly.pdbx_seq_one_letter_code
_entity_poly.pdbx_strand_id
1 'polypeptide(L)'
;MMMFTAKDRDGHDVVVTRGNVKRLKDRREQYTCSCCGERVILKAGEINMPHFAHLSSSRCSFASEGETQRHLSGKKYFLEWLVCRIAGRI
;
A
#
# COMPACT_ATOMS: atom_id res chain seq x y z
N MET A 1 -0.77 -4.24 -6.62
CA MET A 1 -1.07 -3.53 -5.36
C MET A 1 0.06 -2.58 -5.01
N MET A 2 -0.24 -1.38 -4.48
CA MET A 2 0.77 -0.42 -4.02
C MET A 2 1.12 -0.66 -2.55
N MET A 3 2.40 -0.60 -2.20
CA MET A 3 2.89 -0.66 -0.82
C MET A 3 3.95 0.43 -0.64
N PHE A 4 4.02 1.03 0.55
CA PHE A 4 5.02 2.07 0.85
C PHE A 4 6.27 1.52 1.56
N THR A 5 6.25 0.24 1.92
CA THR A 5 7.35 -0.44 2.61
C THR A 5 7.71 -1.73 1.88
N ALA A 6 9.01 -2.04 1.81
CA ALA A 6 9.55 -3.29 1.31
C ALA A 6 10.87 -3.62 2.02
N LYS A 7 11.30 -4.88 1.99
CA LYS A 7 12.62 -5.29 2.49
C LYS A 7 13.70 -5.10 1.45
N ASP A 8 14.88 -4.66 1.86
CA ASP A 8 16.07 -4.68 1.01
C ASP A 8 16.76 -6.05 1.03
N ARG A 9 17.95 -6.15 0.42
CA ARG A 9 18.74 -7.39 0.34
C ARG A 9 19.24 -7.89 1.69
N ASP A 10 19.46 -6.99 2.64
CA ASP A 10 19.87 -7.29 4.01
C ASP A 10 18.67 -7.62 4.91
N GLY A 11 17.44 -7.55 4.36
CA GLY A 11 16.21 -7.86 5.08
C GLY A 11 15.64 -6.71 5.92
N HIS A 12 16.26 -5.52 5.83
CA HIS A 12 15.80 -4.32 6.52
C HIS A 12 14.56 -3.74 5.82
N ASP A 13 13.58 -3.31 6.61
CA ASP A 13 12.40 -2.64 6.07
C ASP A 13 12.75 -1.20 5.65
N VAL A 14 12.45 -0.90 4.40
CA VAL A 14 12.70 0.39 3.74
C VAL A 14 11.37 1.00 3.35
N VAL A 15 11.16 2.25 3.76
CA VAL A 15 9.99 3.04 3.40
C VAL A 15 10.32 3.94 2.21
N VAL A 16 9.49 3.93 1.18
CA VAL A 16 9.62 4.84 0.04
C VAL A 16 8.85 6.13 0.28
N THR A 17 9.52 7.26 0.03
CA THR A 17 8.96 8.61 0.09
C THR A 17 9.47 9.41 -1.10
N ARG A 18 8.83 10.54 -1.44
CA ARG A 18 9.30 11.43 -2.52
C ARG A 18 10.76 11.88 -2.36
N GLY A 19 11.19 12.13 -1.12
CA GLY A 19 12.55 12.61 -0.83
C GLY A 19 13.64 11.55 -1.03
N ASN A 20 13.32 10.26 -0.88
CA ASN A 20 14.32 9.19 -0.92
C ASN A 20 14.31 8.35 -2.22
N VAL A 21 13.36 8.58 -3.15
CA VAL A 21 13.26 7.83 -4.42
C VAL A 21 14.57 7.81 -5.20
N LYS A 22 15.25 8.95 -5.34
CA LYS A 22 16.50 9.04 -6.12
C LYS A 22 17.54 8.06 -5.55
N ARG A 23 17.79 8.16 -4.24
CA ARG A 23 18.69 7.25 -3.51
C ARG A 23 18.29 5.78 -3.66
N LEU A 24 17.00 5.47 -3.57
CA LEU A 24 16.49 4.10 -3.70
C LEU A 24 16.61 3.54 -5.12
N LYS A 25 16.52 4.40 -6.15
CA LYS A 25 16.78 4.04 -7.55
C LYS A 25 18.27 3.85 -7.84
N ASP A 26 19.11 4.73 -7.28
CA ASP A 26 20.57 4.70 -7.50
C ASP A 26 21.21 3.43 -6.92
N ARG A 27 20.72 2.95 -5.77
CA ARG A 27 21.17 1.67 -5.19
C ARG A 27 20.89 0.46 -6.10
N ARG A 28 19.97 0.56 -7.08
CA ARG A 28 19.54 -0.54 -7.96
C ARG A 28 19.28 -1.87 -7.22
N GLU A 29 18.76 -1.75 -6.00
CA GLU A 29 18.53 -2.91 -5.15
C GLU A 29 17.29 -3.68 -5.54
N GLN A 30 17.29 -4.96 -5.15
CA GLN A 30 16.13 -5.82 -5.30
C GLN A 30 15.36 -5.73 -4.00
N TYR A 31 14.11 -5.27 -4.09
CA TYR A 31 13.22 -5.16 -2.95
C TYR A 31 12.28 -6.37 -2.92
N THR A 32 11.93 -6.83 -1.73
CA THR A 32 10.99 -7.93 -1.51
C THR A 32 9.85 -7.50 -0.61
N CYS A 33 8.67 -8.10 -0.79
CA CYS A 33 7.53 -7.85 0.08
C CYS A 33 7.75 -8.50 1.45
N SER A 34 7.56 -7.74 2.54
CA SER A 34 7.65 -8.28 3.89
C SER A 34 6.57 -9.32 4.22
N CYS A 35 5.49 -9.38 3.44
CA CYS A 35 4.34 -10.25 3.70
C CYS A 35 4.40 -11.58 2.95
N CYS A 36 4.86 -11.59 1.69
CA CYS A 36 4.94 -12.82 0.87
C CYS A 36 6.36 -13.18 0.43
N GLY A 37 7.35 -12.32 0.67
CA GLY A 37 8.74 -12.53 0.24
C GLY A 37 8.98 -12.35 -1.27
N GLU A 38 7.93 -12.15 -2.08
CA GLU A 38 8.07 -11.98 -3.53
C GLU A 38 8.74 -10.66 -3.88
N ARG A 39 9.37 -10.61 -5.06
CA ARG A 39 10.04 -9.41 -5.57
C ARG A 39 9.02 -8.30 -5.87
N VAL A 40 9.37 -7.08 -5.49
CA VAL A 40 8.60 -5.87 -5.77
C VAL A 40 9.43 -4.85 -6.56
N ILE A 41 8.75 -4.04 -7.35
CA ILE A 41 9.34 -2.99 -8.18
C ILE A 41 9.02 -1.61 -7.61
N LEU A 42 10.04 -0.76 -7.51
CA LEU A 42 9.87 0.64 -7.12
C LEU A 42 9.27 1.44 -8.30
N LYS A 43 8.02 1.87 -8.17
CA LYS A 43 7.35 2.78 -9.10
C LYS A 43 7.34 4.20 -8.53
N ALA A 44 7.98 5.12 -9.25
CA ALA A 44 7.99 6.52 -8.90
C ALA A 44 7.91 7.35 -10.19
N GLY A 45 6.67 7.61 -10.60
CA GLY A 45 6.33 8.55 -11.68
C GLY A 45 5.91 9.90 -11.13
N GLU A 46 5.57 10.84 -12.01
CA GLU A 46 5.26 12.22 -11.63
C GLU A 46 3.86 12.39 -11.02
N ILE A 47 2.90 11.59 -11.50
CA ILE A 47 1.49 11.66 -11.08
C ILE A 47 1.25 10.90 -9.77
N ASN A 48 1.76 9.66 -9.69
CA ASN A 48 1.50 8.78 -8.55
C ASN A 48 2.59 8.90 -7.49
N MET A 49 2.17 8.84 -6.22
CA MET A 49 3.09 8.74 -5.10
C MET A 49 4.05 7.55 -5.29
N PRO A 50 5.35 7.72 -4.98
CA PRO A 50 6.30 6.62 -5.01
C PRO A 50 5.83 5.45 -4.15
N HIS A 51 5.85 4.25 -4.72
CA HIS A 51 5.40 3.03 -4.05
C HIS A 51 6.14 1.81 -4.63
N PHE A 52 6.21 0.76 -3.83
CA PHE A 52 6.56 -0.58 -4.29
C PHE A 52 5.32 -1.26 -4.85
N ALA A 53 5.46 -1.94 -5.98
CA ALA A 53 4.40 -2.71 -6.61
C ALA A 53 4.87 -4.13 -6.88
N HIS A 54 4.00 -5.11 -6.66
CA HIS A 54 4.26 -6.45 -7.14
C HIS A 54 4.12 -6.55 -8.67
N LEU A 55 4.74 -7.57 -9.26
CA LEU A 55 4.50 -7.97 -10.66
C LEU A 55 3.07 -8.48 -10.82
N SER A 56 2.47 -8.33 -11.99
CA SER A 56 1.06 -8.73 -12.24
C SER A 56 0.78 -10.22 -11.99
N SER A 57 1.80 -11.06 -12.04
CA SER A 57 1.72 -12.51 -11.78
C SER A 57 1.93 -12.91 -10.31
N SER A 58 2.25 -11.97 -9.42
CA SER A 58 2.51 -12.26 -8.00
C SER A 58 1.25 -12.73 -7.28
N ARG A 59 1.36 -13.73 -6.42
CA ARG A 59 0.25 -14.20 -5.58
C ARG A 59 0.47 -13.81 -4.13
N CYS A 60 0.38 -12.51 -3.86
CA CYS A 60 0.44 -11.99 -2.49
C CYS A 60 -0.95 -11.96 -1.84
N SER A 61 -1.23 -12.91 -0.95
CA SER A 61 -2.50 -13.00 -0.21
C SER A 61 -2.77 -11.78 0.67
N PHE A 62 -1.72 -11.16 1.21
CA PHE A 62 -1.79 -9.94 2.01
C PHE A 62 -2.19 -8.71 1.16
N ALA A 63 -1.88 -8.74 -0.13
CA ALA A 63 -2.33 -7.74 -1.10
C ALA A 63 -3.74 -8.05 -1.63
N SER A 64 -4.34 -9.19 -1.27
CA SER A 64 -5.64 -9.63 -1.78
C SER A 64 -6.73 -9.63 -0.71
N GLU A 65 -6.49 -9.06 0.46
CA GLU A 65 -7.62 -8.71 1.34
C GLU A 65 -8.37 -7.52 0.72
N GLY A 66 -9.26 -7.85 -0.23
CA GLY A 66 -10.45 -7.04 -0.43
C GLY A 66 -11.08 -6.85 0.94
N GLU A 67 -11.32 -5.60 1.31
CA GLU A 67 -11.78 -5.20 2.64
C GLU A 67 -12.83 -6.19 3.14
N THR A 68 -12.59 -6.75 4.33
CA THR A 68 -13.51 -7.77 4.87
C THR A 68 -14.92 -7.21 4.98
N GLN A 69 -15.94 -8.07 4.95
CA GLN A 69 -17.35 -7.66 5.14
C GLN A 69 -17.53 -6.79 6.39
N ARG A 70 -16.72 -7.02 7.43
CA ARG A 70 -16.67 -6.20 8.65
C ARG A 70 -16.10 -4.79 8.41
N HIS A 71 -15.04 -4.64 7.62
CA HIS A 71 -14.54 -3.31 7.24
C HIS A 71 -15.56 -2.55 6.38
N LEU A 72 -16.21 -3.22 5.43
CA LEU A 72 -17.26 -2.63 4.59
C LEU A 72 -18.48 -2.20 5.41
N SER A 73 -18.93 -3.04 6.35
CA SER A 73 -20.05 -2.71 7.24
C SER A 73 -19.73 -1.56 8.19
N GLY A 74 -18.49 -1.50 8.70
CA GLY A 74 -18.01 -0.37 9.49
C GLY A 74 -18.06 0.95 8.72
N LYS A 75 -17.58 0.97 7.45
CA LYS A 75 -17.68 2.17 6.59
C LYS A 75 -19.12 2.59 6.34
N LYS A 76 -20.01 1.62 6.08
CA LYS A 76 -21.45 1.88 5.88
C LYS A 76 -22.08 2.49 7.13
N TYR A 77 -21.77 1.94 8.31
CA TYR A 77 -22.24 2.47 9.59
C TYR A 77 -21.79 3.92 9.83
N PHE A 78 -20.50 4.22 9.57
CA PHE A 78 -19.99 5.59 9.70
C PHE A 78 -20.68 6.57 8.74
N LEU A 79 -20.94 6.13 7.50
CA LEU A 79 -21.67 6.94 6.53
C LEU A 79 -23.11 7.21 6.99
N GLU A 80 -23.83 6.19 7.44
CA GLU A 80 -25.19 6.32 7.98
C GLU A 80 -25.24 7.26 9.19
N TRP A 81 -24.28 7.13 10.11
CA TRP A 81 -24.15 8.03 11.26
C TRP A 81 -23.92 9.49 10.84
N LEU A 82 -23.01 9.74 9.89
CA LEU A 82 -22.72 11.07 9.37
C LEU A 82 -23.95 11.69 8.69
N VAL A 83 -24.66 10.92 7.85
CA VAL A 83 -25.86 11.39 7.16
C VAL A 83 -26.95 11.75 8.18
N CYS A 84 -27.20 10.91 9.17
CA CYS A 84 -28.18 11.22 10.24
C CYS A 84 -27.81 12.47 11.04
N ARG A 85 -26.52 12.70 11.30
CA ARG A 85 -26.02 13.84 12.08
C ARG A 85 -26.01 15.16 11.30
N ILE A 86 -25.66 15.12 10.01
CA ILE A 86 -25.56 16.31 9.15
C ILE A 86 -26.94 16.73 8.62
N ALA A 87 -27.85 15.79 8.38
CA ALA A 87 -29.20 16.07 7.89
C ALA A 87 -30.19 16.55 8.98
N GLY A 88 -29.70 16.95 10.16
CA GLY A 88 -30.51 17.64 11.17
C GLY A 88 -31.69 16.82 11.71
N ARG A 89 -31.50 15.51 11.94
CA ARG A 89 -32.53 14.65 12.53
C ARG A 89 -32.26 14.38 14.02
N ILE A 90 -32.28 15.45 14.82
CA ILE A 90 -32.60 15.50 16.26
C ILE A 90 -33.45 16.75 16.46
#